data_AF-A0A0H3A9R2-F1
#
_entry.id   AF-A0A0H3A9R2-F1
#
_cell.length_a   1.000
_cell.length_b   1.000
_cell.length_c   1.000
_cell.angle_alpha   90.00
_cell.angle_beta   90.00
_cell.angle_gamma   90.00
#
_symmetry.space_group_name_H-M   'P 1'
#
loop_
_entity.id
_entity.type
_entity.pdbx_description
1 polymer ?
#
loop_
_entity_poly.entity_id
_entity_poly.type
_entity_poly.pdbx_seq_one_letter_code
_entity_poly.pdbx_strand_id
1 'polypeptide(L)' 'MARLFPFPDDLPLSMQIRSLGDEELLDFWEETQFVSRFLEEDQMHEVTLTPDYERLILQELQLRSCKRCAERRP' A
#
# COMPACT_ATOMS: atom_id res chain seq x y z
N MET A 1 14.76 -10.65 -5.57
CA MET A 1 14.31 -11.72 -4.65
C MET A 1 13.03 -11.22 -4.01
N ALA A 2 11.87 -11.67 -4.48
CA ALA A 2 10.60 -11.32 -3.89
C ALA A 2 10.56 -11.85 -2.45
N ARG A 3 10.66 -10.96 -1.47
CA ARG A 3 10.43 -11.31 -0.07
C ARG A 3 8.92 -11.46 0.08
N LEU A 4 8.44 -12.71 0.08
CA LEU A 4 7.16 -13.03 0.72
C LEU A 4 7.26 -12.51 2.15
N PHE A 5 6.54 -11.43 2.44
CA PHE A 5 6.55 -10.80 3.74
C PHE A 5 6.25 -11.86 4.82
N PRO A 6 6.99 -11.88 5.94
CA PRO A 6 6.77 -12.84 7.03
C PRO A 6 5.60 -12.39 7.92
N PHE A 7 4.52 -11.89 7.33
CA PHE A 7 3.32 -11.60 8.09
C PHE A 7 2.58 -12.91 8.34
N PRO A 8 2.27 -13.27 9.59
CA PRO A 8 1.43 -14.42 9.86
C PRO A 8 0.10 -14.23 9.12
N ASP A 9 -0.43 -15.29 8.50
CA ASP A 9 -1.68 -15.31 7.73
C ASP A 9 -2.89 -14.70 8.47
N ASP A 10 -2.80 -14.49 9.78
CA ASP A 10 -3.84 -13.92 10.64
C ASP A 10 -3.80 -12.39 10.80
N LEU A 11 -2.79 -11.67 10.31
CA LEU A 11 -2.69 -10.23 10.52
C LEU A 11 -3.53 -9.46 9.49
N PRO A 12 -4.48 -8.59 9.91
CA PRO A 12 -5.27 -7.82 8.97
C PRO A 12 -4.37 -6.93 8.13
N LEU A 13 -4.66 -6.83 6.84
CA LEU A 13 -3.90 -6.05 5.86
C LEU A 13 -3.59 -4.61 6.31
N SER A 14 -4.54 -3.97 7.00
CA SER A 14 -4.35 -2.64 7.58
C SER A 14 -3.20 -2.56 8.59
N MET A 15 -2.96 -3.65 9.32
CA MET A 15 -1.88 -3.75 10.29
C MET A 15 -0.55 -4.09 9.64
N GLN A 16 -0.58 -4.88 8.55
CA GLN A 16 0.60 -5.09 7.69
C GLN A 16 1.07 -3.76 7.10
N ILE A 17 0.17 -2.99 6.46
CA ILE A 17 0.45 -1.66 5.89
C ILE A 17 0.98 -0.69 6.95
N ARG A 18 0.40 -0.71 8.16
CA ARG A 18 0.88 0.12 9.28
C ARG A 18 2.27 -0.27 9.77
N SER A 19 2.64 -1.54 9.66
CA SER A 19 3.96 -2.02 10.10
C SER A 19 5.10 -1.66 9.15
N LEU A 20 4.78 -1.32 7.88
CA LEU A 20 5.78 -0.91 6.88
C LEU A 20 6.42 0.43 7.24
N GLY A 21 7.71 0.58 6.95
CA GLY A 21 8.41 1.87 7.01
C GLY A 21 7.85 2.89 6.01
N ASP A 22 8.26 4.16 6.09
CA ASP A 22 7.80 5.20 5.15
C ASP A 22 8.26 4.91 3.71
N GLU A 23 9.55 4.59 3.52
CA GLU A 23 10.11 4.23 2.22
C GLU A 23 9.54 2.89 1.72
N GLU A 24 9.43 1.90 2.60
CA GLU A 24 8.89 0.57 2.28
C GLU A 24 7.41 0.62 1.85
N LEU A 25 6.61 1.50 2.47
CA LEU A 25 5.22 1.72 2.06
C LEU A 25 5.12 2.39 0.68
N LEU A 26 6.05 3.29 0.36
CA LEU A 26 6.10 3.95 -0.94
C LEU A 26 6.55 2.99 -2.04
N ASP A 27 7.57 2.19 -1.78
CA ASP A 27 8.04 1.13 -2.69
C ASP A 27 6.88 0.14 -2.97
N PHE A 28 6.20 -0.31 -1.93
CA PHE A 28 5.06 -1.23 -2.06
C PHE A 28 3.89 -0.63 -2.86
N TRP A 29 3.62 0.66 -2.67
CA TRP A 29 2.61 1.38 -3.45
C TRP A 29 2.99 1.45 -4.93
N GLU A 30 4.24 1.78 -5.25
CA GLU A 30 4.73 1.85 -6.63
C GLU A 30 4.67 0.48 -7.31
N GLU A 31 5.11 -0.58 -6.63
CA GLU A 31 5.01 -1.96 -7.13
C GLU A 31 3.56 -2.36 -7.42
N THR A 32 2.63 -2.00 -6.53
CA THR A 32 1.19 -2.30 -6.71
C THR A 32 0.62 -1.59 -7.94
N GLN A 33 0.97 -0.32 -8.15
CA GLN A 33 0.53 0.45 -9.32
C GLN A 33 1.14 -0.09 -10.62
N PHE A 34 2.42 -0.49 -10.60
CA PHE A 34 3.08 -1.12 -11.74
C PHE A 34 2.41 -2.44 -12.13
N VAL A 35 2.11 -3.29 -11.16
CA VAL A 35 1.41 -4.57 -11.38
C VAL A 35 -0.02 -4.32 -11.87
N SER A 36 -0.76 -3.36 -11.29
CA SER A 36 -2.12 -3.01 -11.74
C SER A 36 -2.12 -2.60 -13.21
N ARG A 37 -1.22 -1.70 -13.60
CA ARG A 37 -1.09 -1.25 -15.00
C ARG A 37 -0.74 -2.39 -15.95
N PHE A 38 0.20 -3.25 -15.56
CA PHE A 38 0.58 -4.42 -16.37
C PHE A 38 -0.59 -5.40 -16.56
N LEU A 39 -1.43 -5.58 -15.53
CA LEU A 39 -2.63 -6.41 -15.60
C LEU A 39 -3.75 -5.77 -16.43
N GLU A 40 -3.90 -4.44 -16.36
CA GLU A 40 -4.84 -3.67 -17.18
C GLU A 40 -4.50 -3.75 -18.67
N GLU A 41 -3.22 -3.84 -19.02
CA GLU A 41 -2.75 -3.99 -20.41
C GLU A 41 -3.01 -5.40 -20.98
N ASP A 42 -3.09 -6.44 -20.14
CA ASP A 42 -3.20 -7.84 -20.60
C ASP A 42 -4.64 -8.31 -20.76
N GLN A 43 -5.58 -7.96 -19.87
CA GLN A 43 -6.99 -8.37 -19.99
C GLN A 43 -7.97 -7.42 -19.28
N MET A 44 -9.19 -7.32 -19.82
CA MET A 44 -10.37 -6.64 -19.26
C MET A 44 -10.88 -7.25 -17.93
N HIS A 45 -9.99 -7.70 -17.05
CA HIS A 45 -10.33 -8.10 -15.69
C HIS A 45 -10.44 -6.85 -14.83
N GLU A 46 -11.61 -6.25 -14.95
CA GLU A 46 -12.15 -5.21 -14.10
C GLU A 46 -11.93 -5.55 -12.61
N VAL A 47 -10.80 -5.08 -12.05
CA VAL A 47 -10.77 -4.22 -10.86
C VAL A 47 -11.71 -4.65 -9.72
N THR A 48 -11.81 -5.94 -9.40
CA THR A 48 -12.64 -6.42 -8.27
C THR A 48 -11.80 -6.80 -7.05
N LEU A 49 -10.49 -7.03 -7.21
CA LEU A 49 -9.56 -7.37 -6.12
C LEU A 49 -8.89 -6.14 -5.47
N THR A 50 -9.00 -4.96 -6.07
CA THR A 50 -8.17 -3.79 -5.78
C THR A 50 -8.72 -2.73 -4.82
N PRO A 51 -10.04 -2.56 -4.54
CA PRO A 51 -10.48 -1.34 -3.85
C PRO A 51 -10.04 -1.28 -2.39
N ASP A 52 -9.87 -2.42 -1.70
CA ASP A 52 -9.51 -2.43 -0.29
C ASP A 52 -8.01 -2.18 -0.05
N TYR A 53 -7.12 -2.75 -0.88
CA TYR A 53 -5.67 -2.57 -0.75
C TYR A 53 -5.27 -1.12 -1.04
N GLU A 54 -5.67 -0.60 -2.20
CA GLU A 54 -5.37 0.77 -2.60
C GLU A 54 -5.89 1.78 -1.58
N ARG A 55 -7.15 1.60 -1.14
CA ARG A 55 -7.77 2.46 -0.15
C ARG A 55 -6.99 2.45 1.17
N LEU A 56 -6.56 1.29 1.65
CA LEU A 56 -5.80 1.19 2.90
C LEU A 56 -4.42 1.84 2.78
N ILE A 57 -3.73 1.66 1.65
CA ILE A 57 -2.42 2.30 1.39
C ILE A 57 -2.57 3.82 1.36
N LEU A 58 -3.54 4.34 0.60
CA LEU A 58 -3.83 5.77 0.52
C LEU A 58 -4.21 6.37 1.87
N GLN A 59 -5.01 5.66 2.67
CA GLN A 59 -5.37 6.09 4.02
C GLN A 59 -4.15 6.20 4.94
N GLU A 60 -3.25 5.23 4.92
CA GLU A 60 -2.02 5.27 5.74
C GLU A 60 -1.05 6.36 5.24
N LEU A 61 -0.89 6.52 3.93
CA LEU A 61 -0.11 7.61 3.33
C LEU A 61 -0.64 8.99 3.74
N GLN A 62 -1.95 9.20 3.68
CA GLN A 62 -2.59 10.43 4.16
C GLN A 62 -2.36 10.65 5.65
N LEU A 63 -2.51 9.62 6.49
CA LEU A 63 -2.25 9.70 7.93
C LEU A 63 -0.82 10.13 8.23
N ARG A 64 0.17 9.54 7.55
CA ARG A 64 1.60 9.88 7.71
C ARG A 64 1.91 11.28 7.23
N SER A 65 1.33 11.70 6.11
CA SER A 65 1.43 13.07 5.60
C SER A 65 0.86 14.09 6.59
N CYS A 66 -0.33 13.83 7.13
CA CYS A 66 -0.96 14.67 8.15
C CYS A 66 -0.12 14.76 9.44
N LYS A 67 0.44 13.63 9.92
CA LYS A 67 1.34 13.61 11.09
C LYS A 67 2.58 14.46 10.84
N ARG A 68 3.26 14.27 9.70
CA ARG A 68 4.43 15.08 9.32
C ARG A 68 4.11 16.56 9.20
N CYS A 69 2.94 16.92 8.68
CA CYS A 69 2.46 18.32 8.63
C CYS A 69 2.17 18.88 10.03
N ALA A 70 1.64 18.07 10.95
CA ALA A 70 1.38 18.48 12.32
C ALA A 70 2.67 18.63 13.14
N GLU A 71 3.66 17.76 12.94
CA GLU A 71 4.99 17.84 13.57
C GLU A 71 5.86 18.98 13.01
N ARG A 72 5.55 19.49 11.82
CA ARG A 72 6.20 20.66 11.22
C ARG A 72 5.59 22.00 11.62
N ARG A 73 4.65 22.02 12.57
CA ARG A 73 4.09 23.28 13.09
C ARG A 73 5.02 23.84 14.17
N PRO A 74 5.53 25.08 14.03
CA PRO A 74 6.43 25.71 15.00
C PRO A 74 5.74 26.02 16.33
#